data_AF-A0A453CAB8-F1
#
_entry.id   AF-A0A453CAB8-F1
#
_cell.length_a   1.000
_cell.length_b   1.000
_cell.length_c   1.000
_cell.angle_alpha   90.00
_cell.angle_beta   90.00
_cell.angle_gamma   90.00
#
_symmetry.space_group_name_H-M   'P 1'
#
loop_
_entity.id
_entity.type
_entity.pdbx_description
1 polymer ?
#
loop_
_entity_poly.entity_id
_entity_poly.type
_entity_poly.pdbx_seq_one_letter_code
_entity_poly.pdbx_strand_id
1 'polypeptide(L)' 'DRLDTDVLFGQNGGCKTLLVLSAGVTSEQMLQSPDNKIQPDFYTNQISDFLTLKTAAV' A
#
# COMPACT_ATOMS: atom_id res chain seq x y z
N ASP A 1 -4.54 2.84 4.63
CA ASP A 1 -4.05 4.13 4.11
C ASP A 1 -2.89 4.71 4.94
N ARG A 2 -2.63 4.13 6.13
CA ARG A 2 -1.50 4.47 7.00
C ARG A 2 -0.54 3.29 7.14
N LEU A 3 0.76 3.58 7.21
CA LEU A 3 1.81 2.58 7.33
C LEU A 3 1.83 1.91 8.72
N ASP A 4 1.74 2.70 9.77
CA ASP A 4 1.87 2.26 11.17
C ASP A 4 0.66 1.52 11.72
N THR A 5 -0.52 1.66 11.08
CA THR A 5 -1.72 0.91 11.44
C THR A 5 -2.05 -0.17 10.43
N ASP A 6 -2.55 0.18 9.24
CA ASP A 6 -3.17 -0.80 8.34
C ASP A 6 -2.14 -1.76 7.75
N VAL A 7 -0.99 -1.20 7.33
CA VAL A 7 0.09 -2.01 6.75
C VAL A 7 0.75 -2.85 7.85
N LEU A 8 1.15 -2.25 8.97
CA LEU A 8 1.79 -2.98 10.06
C LEU A 8 0.87 -4.05 10.67
N PHE A 9 -0.42 -3.74 10.87
CA PHE A 9 -1.41 -4.71 11.35
C PHE A 9 -1.61 -5.86 10.36
N GLY A 10 -1.75 -5.55 9.06
CA GLY A 10 -1.89 -6.55 8.02
C GLY A 10 -0.69 -7.49 7.96
N GLN A 11 0.52 -6.94 8.01
CA GLN A 11 1.77 -7.72 8.02
C GLN A 11 1.89 -8.61 9.26
N ASN A 12 1.59 -8.08 10.44
CA ASN A 12 1.60 -8.86 11.68
C ASN A 12 0.54 -9.97 11.69
N GLY A 13 -0.56 -9.78 10.97
CA GLY A 13 -1.59 -10.79 10.75
C GLY A 13 -1.24 -11.83 9.68
N GLY A 14 -0.09 -11.72 9.01
CA GLY A 14 0.30 -12.60 7.90
C GLY A 14 -0.42 -12.32 6.58
N CYS A 15 -1.10 -11.17 6.47
CA CYS A 15 -1.78 -10.75 5.25
C CYS A 15 -0.84 -9.97 4.33
N LYS A 16 -1.07 -10.09 3.01
CA LYS A 16 -0.48 -9.17 2.04
C LYS A 16 -1.18 -7.81 2.11
N THR A 17 -0.41 -6.74 2.02
CA THR A 17 -0.91 -5.37 2.18
C THR A 17 -0.83 -4.56 0.89
N LEU A 18 -1.90 -3.85 0.57
CA LEU A 18 -1.95 -2.89 -0.55
C LEU A 18 -2.19 -1.48 0.01
N LEU A 19 -1.25 -0.57 -0.20
CA LEU A 19 -1.39 0.83 0.17
C LEU A 19 -1.99 1.65 -0.99
N VAL A 20 -3.05 2.41 -0.73
CA VAL A 20 -3.66 3.31 -1.73
C VAL A 20 -3.28 4.75 -1.39
N LEU A 21 -2.52 5.40 -2.26
CA LEU A 21 -1.95 6.74 -2.03
C LEU A 21 -3.00 7.87 -2.09
N SER A 22 -4.02 7.76 -2.95
CA SER A 22 -5.06 8.79 -3.11
C SER A 22 -6.08 8.82 -1.97
N ALA A 23 -6.16 7.74 -1.18
CA ALA A 23 -7.18 7.57 -0.16
C ALA A 23 -6.72 8.09 1.22
N GLY A 24 -5.45 8.47 1.37
CA GLY A 24 -4.76 8.38 2.65
C GLY A 24 -3.92 9.56 3.12
N VAL A 25 -3.29 9.32 4.27
CA VAL A 25 -2.34 10.22 4.93
C VAL A 25 -0.91 10.01 4.42
N THR A 26 -0.58 8.80 3.95
CA THR A 26 0.76 8.46 3.46
C THR A 26 0.97 8.97 2.04
N SER A 27 1.92 9.89 1.86
CA SER A 27 2.37 10.35 0.55
C SER A 27 3.46 9.45 -0.03
N GLU A 28 3.66 9.50 -1.34
CA GLU A 28 4.74 8.75 -2.01
C GLU A 28 6.14 9.12 -1.45
N GLN A 29 6.33 10.38 -1.06
CA GLN A 29 7.57 10.85 -0.42
C GLN A 29 7.81 10.18 0.95
N MET A 30 6.76 9.97 1.74
CA MET A 30 6.87 9.23 3.00
C MET A 30 7.17 7.75 2.74
N LEU A 31 6.53 7.15 1.74
CA LEU A 31 6.75 5.76 1.35
C LEU A 31 8.19 5.50 0.90
N GLN A 32 8.74 6.41 0.07
CA GLN A 32 10.09 6.35 -0.50
C GLN A 32 11.18 6.88 0.44
N SER A 33 10.81 7.42 1.61
CA SER A 33 11.79 7.94 2.57
C SER A 33 12.68 6.81 3.08
N PRO A 34 14.02 7.02 3.17
CA PRO A 34 14.92 6.03 3.76
C PRO A 34 14.63 5.76 5.24
N ASP A 35 13.94 6.67 5.92
CA ASP A 35 13.50 6.50 7.32
C ASP A 35 12.25 5.61 7.44
N ASN A 36 11.59 5.28 6.32
CA ASN A 36 10.42 4.42 6.33
C ASN A 36 10.80 2.95 6.55
N LYS A 37 10.52 2.47 7.76
CA LYS A 37 10.75 1.08 8.16
C LYS A 37 9.59 0.13 7.82
N ILE A 38 8.44 0.66 7.44
CA ILE A 38 7.23 -0.12 7.18
C ILE A 38 6.89 0.00 5.70
N GLN A 39 7.20 -1.05 4.95
CA GLN A 39 6.98 -1.09 3.51
C GLN A 39 5.84 -2.05 3.18
N PRO A 40 4.75 -1.60 2.53
CA PRO A 40 3.69 -2.48 2.06
C PRO A 40 4.18 -3.39 0.93
N ASP A 41 3.54 -4.55 0.74
CA ASP A 41 3.85 -5.43 -0.40
C ASP A 41 3.56 -4.77 -1.75
N PHE A 42 2.47 -4.00 -1.83
CA PHE A 42 2.05 -3.31 -3.03
C PHE A 42 1.54 -1.92 -2.68
N TYR A 43 1.65 -0.99 -3.63
CA TYR A 43 0.98 0.30 -3.52
C TYR A 43 0.40 0.71 -4.87
N THR A 44 -0.65 1.53 -4.83
CA THR A 44 -1.31 2.07 -6.01
C THR A 44 -1.82 3.47 -5.76
N ASN A 45 -2.13 4.21 -6.82
CA ASN A 45 -2.65 5.56 -6.69
C ASN A 45 -4.09 5.53 -6.17
N GLN A 46 -4.98 4.74 -6.77
CA GLN A 46 -6.40 4.72 -6.41
C GLN A 46 -6.92 3.29 -6.33
N ILE A 47 -8.01 3.08 -5.59
CA ILE A 47 -8.57 1.73 -5.38
C ILE A 47 -9.05 1.08 -6.69
N SER A 48 -9.50 1.88 -7.66
CA SER A 48 -9.92 1.41 -8.99
C SER A 48 -8.79 0.74 -9.77
N ASP A 49 -7.54 1.09 -9.51
CA ASP A 49 -6.38 0.47 -10.16
C ASP A 49 -6.23 -1.01 -9.77
N PHE A 50 -6.78 -1.40 -8.62
CA PHE A 50 -6.84 -2.80 -8.22
C PHE A 50 -7.74 -3.64 -9.15
N LEU A 51 -8.78 -3.03 -9.73
CA LEU A 51 -9.71 -3.70 -10.62
C LEU A 51 -9.10 -3.94 -12.02
N THR A 52 -8.13 -3.13 -12.44
CA THR A 52 -7.42 -3.27 -13.71
C THR A 52 -6.31 -4.33 -13.66
N LEU A 53 -5.80 -4.70 -12.48
CA LEU A 53 -4.76 -5.72 -12.35
C LEU A 53 -5.19 -7.10 -12.88
N LYS A 54 -6.49 -7.40 -12.88
CA LYS A 54 -7.02 -8.70 -13.34
C LYS A 54 -6.93 -8.89 -14.86
N THR A 55 -6.82 -7.80 -15.62
CA THR A 55 -6.88 -7.83 -17.09
C THR A 55 -5.51 -8.03 -17.75
N ALA A 56 -4.42 -7.78 -17.02
CA ALA A 56 -3.05 -7.88 -17.55
C ALA A 56 -2.42 -9.28 -17.44
N ALA A 57 -3.11 -10.24 -16.81
CA ALA A 57 -2.63 -11.61 -16.59
C ALA A 57 -3.19 -12.63 -17.59
N VAL A 58 -3.66 -12.19 -18.76
CA VAL A 58 -4.19 -13.04 -19.86
C VAL A 58 -3.16 -13.17 -20.98
#